data_AF-A0A9P4GVJ2-F1
#
_entry.id   AF-A0A9P4GVJ2-F1
#
_cell.length_a   1.000
_cell.length_b   1.000
_cell.length_c   1.000
_cell.angle_alpha   90.00
_cell.angle_beta   90.00
_cell.angle_gamma   90.00
#
_symmetry.space_group_name_H-M   'P 1'
#
loop_
_entity.id
_entity.type
_entity.pdbx_description
1 polymer ?
#
loop_
_entity_poly.entity_id
_entity_poly.type
_entity_poly.pdbx_seq_one_letter_code
_entity_poly.pdbx_strand_id
1 'polypeptide(L)'
;ISGSQLRKILQGEDDPRYDSTYIIDCRSTYEYAGGHIQGAMNQCTREGITEMLFHNPSPSNKSLLVLYCEYSKLRAPHMASYIQGQDRVYNRYPNLAFPSICILKGGYRTFY
;
A
#
# COMPACT_ATOMS: atom_id res chain seq x y z
N ILE A 1 2.11 1.85 -10.25
CA ILE A 1 1.30 3.06 -10.54
C ILE A 1 2.21 4.27 -10.70
N SER A 2 1.90 5.22 -11.58
CA SER A 2 2.65 6.49 -11.71
C SER A 2 2.20 7.52 -10.66
N GLY A 3 3.02 8.55 -10.43
CA GLY A 3 2.62 9.67 -9.56
C GLY A 3 1.38 10.41 -10.08
N SER A 4 1.25 10.59 -11.39
CA SER A 4 0.06 11.22 -11.99
C SER A 4 -1.22 10.41 -11.77
N GLN A 5 -1.15 9.07 -11.87
CA GLN A 5 -2.28 8.19 -11.58
C GLN A 5 -2.66 8.25 -10.10
N LEU A 6 -1.68 8.26 -9.19
CA LEU A 6 -1.97 8.37 -7.76
C LEU A 6 -2.59 9.73 -7.40
N ARG A 7 -2.19 10.83 -8.05
CA ARG A 7 -2.82 12.16 -7.85
C ARG A 7 -4.30 12.16 -8.23
N LYS A 8 -4.67 11.49 -9.32
CA LYS A 8 -6.09 11.33 -9.72
C LYS A 8 -6.90 10.62 -8.65
N ILE A 9 -6.38 9.50 -8.14
CA ILE A 9 -7.02 8.76 -7.03
C ILE A 9 -7.19 9.65 -5.80
N LEU A 10 -6.17 10.43 -5.43
CA LEU A 10 -6.25 11.37 -4.30
C LEU A 10 -7.24 12.52 -4.51
N GLN A 11 -7.54 12.88 -5.76
CA GLN A 11 -8.53 13.89 -6.12
C GLN A 11 -9.97 13.34 -6.14
N GLY A 12 -10.17 12.07 -5.79
CA GLY A 12 -11.48 11.41 -5.85
C GLY A 12 -11.90 11.02 -7.26
N GLU A 13 -10.96 10.97 -8.23
CA GLU A 13 -11.21 10.22 -9.46
C GLU A 13 -11.17 8.73 -9.10
N ASP A 14 -12.31 8.22 -8.65
CA ASP A 14 -12.48 6.83 -8.25
C ASP A 14 -12.33 5.91 -9.45
N ASP A 15 -11.52 4.88 -9.28
CA ASP A 15 -11.50 3.76 -10.22
C ASP A 15 -12.63 2.79 -9.80
N PRO A 16 -13.67 2.60 -10.61
CA PRO A 16 -14.85 1.82 -10.24
C PRO A 16 -14.55 0.33 -9.98
N ARG A 17 -13.32 -0.12 -10.24
CA ARG A 17 -12.83 -1.45 -9.87
C ARG A 17 -12.56 -1.61 -8.39
N TYR A 18 -12.37 -0.50 -7.66
CA TYR A 18 -11.95 -0.50 -6.27
C TYR A 18 -12.95 0.24 -5.38
N ASP A 19 -13.35 -0.38 -4.28
CA ASP A 19 -14.24 0.25 -3.28
C ASP A 19 -13.45 1.04 -2.24
N SER A 20 -12.15 0.74 -2.10
CA SER A 20 -11.25 1.39 -1.14
C SER A 20 -9.81 1.38 -1.65
N THR A 21 -9.07 2.44 -1.32
CA THR A 21 -7.64 2.55 -1.61
C THR A 21 -6.86 2.77 -0.32
N TYR A 22 -5.84 1.97 -0.10
CA TYR A 22 -4.92 2.07 1.02
C TYR A 22 -3.54 2.47 0.50
N ILE A 23 -2.98 3.55 1.05
CA ILE A 23 -1.65 4.02 0.68
C ILE A 23 -0.73 3.73 1.86
N ILE A 24 0.33 2.94 1.64
CA ILE A 24 1.27 2.51 2.67
C ILE A 24 2.65 3.12 2.42
N ASP A 25 3.09 3.98 3.34
CA ASP A 25 4.46 4.47 3.40
C ASP A 25 5.34 3.47 4.16
N CYS A 26 6.23 2.80 3.44
CA CYS A 26 7.17 1.81 3.97
C CYS A 26 8.46 2.43 4.51
N ARG A 27 8.54 3.76 4.60
CA ARG A 27 9.70 4.46 5.17
C ARG A 27 9.69 4.43 6.69
N SER A 28 10.80 4.82 7.31
CA SER A 28 10.87 4.99 8.76
C SER A 28 9.85 6.02 9.24
N THR A 29 9.45 5.92 10.51
CA THR A 29 8.52 6.86 11.15
C THR A 29 9.04 8.30 11.09
N TYR A 30 10.35 8.50 11.20
CA TYR A 30 10.97 9.83 11.06
C TYR A 30 10.82 10.40 9.64
N GLU A 31 11.11 9.61 8.60
CA GLU A 31 10.91 10.02 7.19
C GLU A 31 9.43 10.37 6.91
N TYR A 32 8.49 9.59 7.46
CA TYR A 32 7.06 9.85 7.33
C TYR A 32 6.62 11.12 8.07
N ALA A 33 7.11 11.32 9.29
CA ALA A 33 6.81 12.51 10.09
C ALA A 33 7.35 13.81 9.45
N GLY A 34 8.48 13.71 8.72
CA GLY A 34 9.04 14.83 7.95
C GLY A 34 8.25 15.19 6.69
N GLY A 35 7.23 14.40 6.32
CA GLY A 35 6.37 14.63 5.16
C GLY A 35 6.01 13.31 4.49
N HIS A 36 4.73 13.15 4.14
CA HIS A 36 4.19 11.95 3.53
C HIS A 36 3.04 12.29 2.57
N ILE A 37 2.68 11.33 1.72
CA ILE A 37 1.54 11.48 0.80
C ILE A 37 0.26 11.56 1.64
N GLN A 38 -0.62 12.52 1.34
CA GLN A 38 -1.88 12.70 2.06
C GLN A 38 -2.69 11.39 2.10
N GLY A 39 -3.16 11.02 3.30
CA GLY A 39 -3.92 9.79 3.53
C GLY A 39 -3.07 8.51 3.59
N ALA A 40 -1.75 8.60 3.46
CA ALA A 40 -0.88 7.44 3.62
C ALA A 40 -0.77 7.02 5.09
N MET A 41 -0.81 5.71 5.34
CA MET A 41 -0.50 5.09 6.63
C MET A 41 0.97 4.67 6.65
N ASN A 42 1.66 4.89 7.76
CA ASN A 42 3.05 4.47 7.91
C ASN A 42 3.17 3.07 8.52
N GLN A 43 3.85 2.16 7.82
CA GLN A 43 4.30 0.90 8.39
C GLN A 43 5.61 0.45 7.77
N CYS A 44 6.65 0.37 8.61
CA CYS A 44 8.00 -0.04 8.20
C CYS A 44 8.37 -1.47 8.62
N THR A 45 7.59 -2.10 9.50
CA THR A 45 7.83 -3.46 9.99
C THR A 45 6.85 -4.46 9.38
N ARG A 46 7.27 -5.72 9.32
CA ARG A 46 6.46 -6.82 8.78
C ARG A 46 5.31 -7.18 9.72
N GLU A 47 5.59 -7.13 11.01
CA GLU A 47 4.64 -7.44 12.07
C GLU A 47 3.54 -6.36 12.10
N GLY A 48 3.93 -5.08 12.07
CA GLY A 48 3.00 -3.96 12.08
C GLY A 48 2.09 -3.91 10.86
N ILE A 49 2.61 -4.19 9.66
CA ILE A 49 1.74 -4.27 8.47
C ILE A 49 0.80 -5.47 8.52
N THR A 50 1.21 -6.59 9.13
CA THR A 50 0.36 -7.78 9.24
C THR A 50 -0.80 -7.55 10.21
N GLU A 51 -0.53 -6.93 11.35
CA GLU A 51 -1.54 -6.49 12.29
C GLU A 51 -2.51 -5.49 11.65
N MET A 52 -1.97 -4.48 10.95
CA MET A 52 -2.76 -3.46 10.28
C MET A 52 -3.72 -4.04 9.22
N LEU A 53 -3.23 -4.93 8.37
CA LEU A 53 -3.97 -5.38 7.19
C LEU A 53 -4.80 -6.65 7.40
N PHE A 54 -4.41 -7.54 8.31
CA PHE A 54 -5.02 -8.87 8.45
C PHE A 54 -5.70 -9.14 9.80
N HIS A 55 -5.44 -8.34 10.84
CA HIS A 55 -6.07 -8.55 12.16
C HIS A 55 -7.28 -7.64 12.43
N ASN A 56 -7.48 -6.58 11.64
CA ASN A 56 -8.67 -5.73 11.68
C ASN A 56 -9.67 -6.14 10.58
N PRO A 57 -10.99 -5.88 10.74
CA PRO A 57 -12.03 -6.48 9.90
C PRO A 57 -11.79 -6.30 8.40
N SER A 58 -12.16 -7.36 7.69
CA SER A 58 -11.62 -7.77 6.40
C SER A 58 -11.61 -6.68 5.33
N PRO A 59 -10.46 -6.44 4.69
CA PRO A 59 -10.39 -5.67 3.45
C PRO A 59 -11.35 -6.27 2.42
N SER A 60 -12.09 -5.41 1.70
CA SER A 60 -12.88 -5.84 0.55
C SER A 60 -11.94 -6.46 -0.49
N ASN A 61 -12.39 -7.52 -1.19
CA ASN A 61 -11.66 -8.09 -2.32
C ASN A 61 -11.50 -7.09 -3.50
N LYS A 62 -12.08 -5.90 -3.39
CA LYS A 62 -11.89 -4.75 -4.28
C LYS A 62 -11.04 -3.64 -3.65
N SER A 63 -10.12 -3.98 -2.74
CA SER A 63 -9.20 -3.01 -2.16
C SER A 63 -7.97 -2.82 -3.04
N LEU A 64 -7.59 -1.57 -3.33
CA LEU A 64 -6.32 -1.23 -3.96
C LEU A 64 -5.29 -0.89 -2.88
N LEU A 65 -4.18 -1.64 -2.86
CA LEU A 65 -3.06 -1.36 -1.96
C LEU A 65 -1.92 -0.72 -2.73
N VAL A 66 -1.58 0.53 -2.41
CA VAL A 66 -0.47 1.27 -3.02
C VAL A 66 0.67 1.39 -2.01
N LEU A 67 1.81 0.76 -2.28
CA LEU A 67 3.00 0.86 -1.45
C LEU A 67 4.03 1.81 -2.06
N TYR A 68 4.70 2.57 -1.20
CA TYR A 68 5.84 3.38 -1.60
C TYR A 68 6.90 3.44 -0.50
N CYS A 69 8.12 3.79 -0.90
CA CYS A 69 9.14 4.25 0.04
C CYS A 69 9.84 5.48 -0.54
N GLU A 70 11.07 5.80 -0.14
CA GLU A 70 11.74 7.00 -0.66
C GLU A 70 11.91 6.96 -2.19
N TYR A 71 12.34 5.82 -2.72
CA TYR A 71 12.57 5.59 -4.15
C TYR A 71 11.73 4.44 -4.73
N SER A 72 11.00 3.71 -3.88
CA SER A 72 10.26 2.49 -4.23
C SER A 72 11.07 1.38 -4.92
N LYS A 73 12.38 1.29 -4.64
CA LYS A 73 13.28 0.28 -5.25
C LYS A 73 13.53 -0.97 -4.42
N LEU A 74 13.46 -0.87 -3.08
CA LEU A 74 13.81 -1.97 -2.18
C LEU A 74 12.71 -2.22 -1.14
N ARG A 75 12.51 -1.26 -0.21
CA ARG A 75 11.57 -1.40 0.91
C ARG A 75 10.14 -1.72 0.46
N ALA A 76 9.57 -0.91 -0.45
CA ALA A 76 8.20 -1.13 -0.94
C ALA A 76 8.03 -2.44 -1.72
N PRO A 77 8.89 -2.81 -2.70
CA PRO A 77 8.83 -4.13 -3.32
C PRO A 77 8.92 -5.30 -2.33
N HIS A 78 9.86 -5.25 -1.38
CA HIS A 78 10.00 -6.30 -0.37
C HIS A 78 8.75 -6.41 0.51
N MET A 79 8.18 -5.27 0.90
CA MET A 79 6.95 -5.24 1.68
C MET A 79 5.77 -5.80 0.88
N ALA A 80 5.65 -5.45 -0.40
CA ALA A 80 4.60 -5.97 -1.28
C ALA A 80 4.65 -7.49 -1.41
N SER A 81 5.85 -8.06 -1.66
CA SER A 81 6.01 -9.52 -1.72
C SER A 81 5.70 -10.20 -0.39
N TYR A 82 6.06 -9.58 0.74
CA TYR A 82 5.72 -10.08 2.06
C TYR A 82 4.20 -10.11 2.29
N ILE A 83 3.49 -9.02 1.98
CA ILE A 83 2.03 -8.92 2.10
C ILE A 83 1.35 -9.97 1.22
N GLN A 84 1.80 -10.16 -0.02
CA GLN A 84 1.27 -11.21 -0.91
C GLN A 84 1.42 -12.61 -0.30
N GLY A 85 2.55 -12.88 0.35
CA GLY A 85 2.77 -14.13 1.07
C GLY A 85 1.83 -14.29 2.25
N GLN A 86 1.68 -13.25 3.09
CA GLN A 86 0.77 -13.27 4.22
C GLN A 86 -0.69 -13.42 3.78
N ASP A 87 -1.12 -12.72 2.73
CA ASP A 87 -2.49 -12.80 2.22
C ASP A 87 -2.87 -14.25 1.87
N ARG A 88 -1.92 -15.03 1.34
CA ARG A 88 -2.10 -16.48 1.07
C ARG A 88 -2.13 -17.36 2.32
N VAL A 89 -1.51 -16.94 3.41
CA VAL A 89 -1.57 -17.64 4.70
C VAL A 89 -2.92 -17.41 5.37
N TYR A 90 -3.45 -16.18 5.31
CA TYR A 90 -4.72 -15.82 5.94
C TYR A 90 -5.96 -16.22 5.11
N ASN A 91 -5.82 -16.41 3.79
CA ASN A 91 -6.96 -16.70 2.92
C ASN A 91 -6.89 -18.07 2.26
N ARG A 92 -8.04 -18.76 2.19
CA ARG A 92 -8.18 -20.02 1.47
C ARG A 92 -8.23 -19.77 -0.03
N TYR A 93 -7.38 -20.49 -0.79
CA TYR A 93 -7.39 -20.46 -2.25
C TYR A 93 -8.80 -20.67 -2.83
N PRO A 94 -9.24 -19.89 -3.83
CA PRO A 94 -8.48 -18.87 -4.59
C PRO A 94 -8.52 -17.44 -3.99
N ASN A 95 -9.16 -17.24 -2.84
CA ASN A 95 -9.47 -15.92 -2.30
C ASN A 95 -8.21 -15.14 -1.87
N LEU A 96 -8.29 -13.82 -1.99
CA LEU A 96 -7.29 -12.84 -1.56
C LEU A 96 -8.00 -11.62 -0.99
N ALA A 97 -7.48 -11.06 0.10
CA ALA A 97 -7.96 -9.78 0.63
C ALA A 97 -7.43 -8.60 -0.19
N PHE A 98 -6.20 -8.70 -0.71
CA PHE A 98 -5.55 -7.65 -1.50
C PHE A 98 -5.09 -8.19 -2.87
N PRO A 99 -6.02 -8.49 -3.80
CA PRO A 99 -5.64 -8.94 -5.13
C PRO A 99 -4.91 -7.85 -5.94
N SER A 100 -5.18 -6.58 -5.65
CA SER A 100 -4.60 -5.44 -6.37
C SER A 100 -3.55 -4.72 -5.52
N ILE A 101 -2.29 -5.15 -5.66
CA ILE A 101 -1.14 -4.53 -5.02
C ILE A 101 -0.30 -3.77 -6.07
N CYS A 102 -0.05 -2.50 -5.82
CA CYS A 102 0.68 -1.59 -6.69
C CYS A 102 1.85 -0.94 -5.94
N ILE A 103 2.95 -0.70 -6.66
CA ILE A 103 4.08 0.09 -6.16
C ILE A 103 4.09 1.45 -6.85
N LEU A 104 4.23 2.53 -6.08
CA LEU A 104 4.38 3.88 -6.62
C LEU A 104 5.74 4.05 -7.28
N LYS A 105 5.77 4.26 -8.59
CA LYS A 105 7.01 4.42 -9.35
C LYS A 105 7.74 5.69 -8.90
N GLY A 106 9.01 5.53 -8.54
CA GLY A 106 9.89 6.64 -8.11
C GLY A 106 9.76 7.04 -6.64
N GLY A 107 8.82 6.45 -5.91
CA GLY A 107 8.64 6.68 -4.48
C GLY A 107 8.22 8.11 -4.12
N TYR A 108 8.35 8.44 -2.84
CA TYR A 108 8.03 9.76 -2.30
C TYR A 108 8.80 10.87 -3.02
N ARG A 109 10.10 10.66 -3.27
CA ARG A 109 11.00 11.65 -3.91
C ARG A 109 10.59 12.07 -5.32
N THR A 110 9.89 11.20 -6.06
CA THR A 110 9.42 11.56 -7.42
C THR A 110 8.00 12.14 -7.38
N PHE A 111 7.29 11.92 -6.28
CA PHE A 111 5.90 12.35 -6.14
C PHE A 111 5.79 13.82 -5.67
N TYR A 112 6.67 14.22 -4.76
CA TYR A 112 6.93 15.58 -4.31
C TYR A 112 8.32 16.02 -4.75
#